data_AF-A0A0N7KFC3-F1
#
_entry.id   AF-A0A0N7KFC3-F1
#
_cell.length_a   1.000
_cell.length_b   1.000
_cell.length_c   1.000
_cell.angle_alpha   90.00
_cell.angle_beta   90.00
_cell.angle_gamma   90.00
#
_symmetry.space_group_name_H-M   'P 1'
#
loop_
_entity.id
_entity.type
_entity.pdbx_description
1 polymer ?
#
loop_
_entity_poly.entity_id
_entity_poly.type
_entity_poly.pdbx_seq_one_letter_code
_entity_poly.pdbx_strand_id
1 'polypeptide(L)'
;TEANKPSLSPEEMKIKAQELRERARKKKEEEERRMEREREKERIRIGKELLEAKRIEEDNERKRMIELRRLEKEEEKRAREKIRQKLEEDKAERRRKLGLPPEDPAAPKPSAPPPVEEKKRALPVRPATKAERMRDCLRNLKQQNKDDDAKVKRAFQTLLTYIGNVAKNPDEEKFRKIRLTNATFQERVGNLHGGIEFLQLCGFEKLEGNEFLFLARDKVDKAVLNTAGAELNSAITNPFFGVL
;
A
#
# COMPACT_ATOMS: atom_id res chain seq x y z
N THR A 1 85.18 -23.57 41.72
CA THR A 1 84.12 -23.12 40.80
C THR A 1 83.42 -24.34 40.26
N GLU A 2 82.17 -24.59 40.66
CA GLU A 2 81.11 -25.16 39.81
C GLU A 2 79.86 -25.35 40.66
N ALA A 3 78.85 -24.52 40.41
CA ALA A 3 77.57 -24.56 41.08
C ALA A 3 76.75 -25.73 40.52
N ASN A 4 76.66 -26.79 41.32
CA ASN A 4 75.82 -27.96 41.05
C ASN A 4 74.34 -27.55 41.12
N LYS A 5 73.66 -27.51 39.96
CA LYS A 5 72.21 -27.27 39.89
C LYS A 5 71.48 -28.52 40.42
N PRO A 6 70.52 -28.38 41.35
CA PRO A 6 69.76 -29.54 41.82
C PRO A 6 68.89 -30.10 40.70
N SER A 7 69.12 -31.37 40.33
CA SER A 7 68.28 -32.13 39.41
C SER A 7 66.99 -32.55 40.10
N LEU A 8 65.84 -32.15 39.56
CA LEU A 8 64.49 -32.49 40.05
C LEU A 8 64.26 -34.01 40.08
N SER A 9 63.49 -34.48 41.06
CA SER A 9 63.08 -35.88 41.17
C SER A 9 62.20 -36.32 39.97
N PRO A 10 62.27 -37.58 39.51
CA PRO A 10 61.43 -38.09 38.42
C PRO A 10 59.92 -37.86 38.62
N GLU A 11 59.44 -37.88 39.86
CA GLU A 11 58.04 -37.59 40.19
C GLU A 11 57.69 -36.10 40.06
N GLU A 12 58.57 -35.21 40.53
CA GLU A 12 58.38 -33.77 40.41
C GLU A 12 58.39 -33.32 38.94
N MET A 13 59.24 -33.93 38.10
CA MET A 13 59.24 -33.69 36.66
C MET A 13 57.94 -34.13 35.98
N LYS A 14 57.37 -35.26 36.39
CA LYS A 14 56.06 -35.74 35.88
C LYS A 14 54.92 -34.80 36.27
N ILE A 15 54.86 -34.39 37.55
CA ILE A 15 53.83 -33.47 38.04
C ILE A 15 53.90 -32.14 37.29
N LYS A 16 55.10 -31.57 37.14
CA LYS A 16 55.31 -30.30 36.44
C LYS A 16 54.98 -30.38 34.95
N ALA A 17 55.28 -31.51 34.29
CA ALA A 17 54.91 -31.76 32.90
C ALA A 17 53.39 -31.91 32.71
N GLN A 18 52.70 -32.53 33.68
CA GLN A 18 51.26 -32.72 33.68
C GLN A 18 50.53 -31.39 33.90
N GLU A 19 51.02 -30.57 34.83
CA GLU A 19 50.51 -29.22 35.10
C GLU A 19 50.69 -28.27 33.89
N LEU A 20 51.84 -28.33 33.21
CA LEU A 20 52.08 -27.62 31.95
C LEU A 20 51.10 -28.04 30.84
N ARG A 21 50.80 -29.34 30.73
CA ARG A 21 49.82 -29.87 29.76
C ARG A 21 48.41 -29.41 30.06
N GLU A 22 47.98 -29.44 31.32
CA GLU A 22 46.64 -28.96 31.71
C GLU A 22 46.51 -27.45 31.48
N ARG A 23 47.56 -26.68 31.82
CA ARG A 23 47.59 -25.23 31.58
C ARG A 23 47.52 -24.91 30.08
N ALA A 24 48.19 -25.68 29.24
CA ALA A 24 48.10 -25.55 27.79
C ALA A 24 46.70 -25.91 27.25
N ARG A 25 46.09 -26.98 27.76
CA ARG A 25 44.72 -27.39 27.37
C ARG A 25 43.70 -26.32 27.75
N LYS A 26 43.77 -25.81 28.98
CA LYS A 26 42.86 -24.78 29.50
C LYS A 26 42.99 -23.46 28.74
N LYS A 27 44.22 -23.08 28.38
CA LYS A 27 44.49 -21.89 27.55
C LYS A 27 43.91 -22.05 26.13
N LYS A 28 44.08 -23.22 25.51
CA LYS A 28 43.54 -23.52 24.18
C LYS A 28 42.01 -23.51 24.19
N GLU A 29 41.39 -24.12 25.20
CA GLU A 29 39.92 -24.14 25.37
C GLU A 29 39.35 -22.73 25.58
N GLU A 30 40.02 -21.89 26.37
CA GLU A 30 39.60 -20.51 26.59
C GLU A 30 39.72 -19.64 25.32
N GLU A 31 40.79 -19.84 24.54
CA GLU A 31 41.03 -19.17 23.27
C GLU A 31 40.01 -19.60 22.19
N GLU A 32 39.68 -20.89 22.13
CA GLU A 32 38.65 -21.44 21.24
C GLU A 32 37.25 -20.90 21.60
N ARG A 33 36.90 -20.87 22.90
CA ARG A 33 35.64 -20.27 23.38
C ARG A 33 35.58 -18.76 23.16
N ARG A 34 36.72 -18.07 23.06
CA ARG A 34 36.78 -16.64 22.72
C ARG A 34 36.59 -16.44 21.22
N MET A 35 37.24 -17.24 20.40
CA MET A 35 37.09 -17.24 18.94
C MET A 35 35.66 -17.57 18.50
N GLU A 36 35.02 -18.54 19.14
CA GLU A 36 33.62 -18.90 18.86
C GLU A 36 32.67 -17.73 19.14
N ARG A 37 32.85 -17.04 20.29
CA ARG A 37 32.08 -15.84 20.63
C ARG A 37 32.30 -14.69 19.64
N GLU A 38 33.51 -14.52 19.13
CA GLU A 38 33.79 -13.50 18.11
C GLU A 38 33.14 -13.84 16.77
N ARG A 39 33.19 -15.12 16.34
CA ARG A 39 32.49 -15.58 15.12
C ARG A 39 30.97 -15.43 15.22
N GLU A 40 30.39 -15.77 16.36
CA GLU A 40 28.95 -15.60 16.64
C GLU A 40 28.54 -14.12 16.53
N LYS A 41 29.33 -13.21 17.14
CA LYS A 41 29.11 -11.76 17.05
C LYS A 41 29.23 -11.25 15.62
N GLU A 42 30.22 -11.73 14.88
CA GLU A 42 30.44 -11.32 13.49
C GLU A 42 29.31 -11.78 12.57
N ARG A 43 28.80 -13.01 12.75
CA ARG A 43 27.59 -13.48 12.06
C ARG A 43 26.39 -12.56 12.31
N ILE A 44 26.17 -12.19 13.58
CA ILE A 44 25.06 -11.31 13.96
C ILE A 44 25.25 -9.91 13.37
N ARG A 45 26.48 -9.39 13.39
CA ARG A 45 26.81 -8.08 12.81
C ARG A 45 26.53 -8.05 11.31
N ILE A 46 27.05 -9.03 10.57
CA ILE A 46 26.84 -9.17 9.13
C ILE A 46 25.34 -9.32 8.81
N GLY A 47 24.61 -10.12 9.60
CA GLY A 47 23.16 -10.27 9.42
C GLY A 47 22.37 -8.97 9.62
N LYS A 48 22.74 -8.17 10.64
CA LYS A 48 22.13 -6.86 10.89
C LYS A 48 22.48 -5.86 9.78
N GLU A 49 23.73 -5.85 9.35
CA GLU A 49 24.23 -4.95 8.31
C GLU A 49 23.57 -5.23 6.95
N LEU A 50 23.38 -6.51 6.60
CA LEU A 50 22.65 -6.91 5.40
C LEU A 50 21.18 -6.48 5.45
N LEU A 51 20.54 -6.61 6.62
CA LEU A 51 19.15 -6.16 6.80
C LEU A 51 19.01 -4.64 6.68
N GLU A 52 19.96 -3.90 7.24
CA GLU A 52 19.99 -2.44 7.20
C GLU A 52 20.28 -1.94 5.78
N ALA A 53 21.25 -2.53 5.08
CA ALA A 53 21.54 -2.24 3.69
C ALA A 53 20.29 -2.43 2.80
N LYS A 54 19.54 -3.53 3.01
CA LYS A 54 18.29 -3.78 2.30
C LYS A 54 17.22 -2.72 2.57
N ARG A 55 17.08 -2.28 3.83
CA ARG A 55 16.14 -1.19 4.17
C ARG A 55 16.50 0.14 3.49
N ILE A 56 17.79 0.47 3.48
CA ILE A 56 18.28 1.70 2.85
C ILE A 56 18.03 1.67 1.33
N GLU A 57 18.27 0.53 0.68
CA GLU A 57 17.98 0.34 -0.74
C GLU A 57 16.48 0.52 -1.05
N GLU A 58 15.60 -0.15 -0.31
CA GLU A 58 14.14 -0.04 -0.47
C GLU A 58 13.64 1.40 -0.29
N ASP A 59 14.14 2.14 0.71
CA ASP A 59 13.73 3.52 0.95
C ASP A 59 14.26 4.48 -0.13
N ASN A 60 15.46 4.23 -0.66
CA ASN A 60 16.00 5.00 -1.79
C ASN A 60 15.21 4.75 -3.07
N GLU A 61 14.80 3.51 -3.35
CA GLU A 61 13.90 3.19 -4.47
C GLU A 61 12.54 3.88 -4.33
N ARG A 62 11.95 3.86 -3.13
CA ARG A 62 10.69 4.58 -2.85
C ARG A 62 10.82 6.07 -3.09
N LYS A 63 11.91 6.70 -2.64
CA LYS A 63 12.19 8.13 -2.88
C LYS A 63 12.27 8.43 -4.37
N ARG A 64 13.03 7.65 -5.14
CA ARG A 64 13.14 7.81 -6.60
C ARG A 64 11.80 7.70 -7.31
N MET A 65 10.97 6.72 -6.91
CA MET A 65 9.63 6.53 -7.47
C MET A 65 8.67 7.70 -7.18
N ILE A 66 8.73 8.25 -5.97
CA ILE A 66 7.91 9.41 -5.59
C ILE A 66 8.33 10.66 -6.39
N GLU A 67 9.62 10.88 -6.54
CA GLU A 67 10.16 12.01 -7.29
C GLU A 67 9.80 11.94 -8.78
N LEU A 68 9.94 10.76 -9.39
CA LEU A 68 9.53 10.53 -10.78
C LEU A 68 8.05 10.85 -11.00
N ARG A 69 7.17 10.36 -10.12
CA ARG A 69 5.72 10.68 -10.18
C ARG A 69 5.42 12.17 -9.98
N ARG A 70 6.23 12.87 -9.19
CA ARG A 70 6.08 14.32 -8.98
C ARG A 70 6.45 15.08 -10.26
N LEU A 71 7.56 14.70 -10.89
CA LEU A 71 8.01 15.28 -12.16
C LEU A 71 7.00 15.04 -13.28
N GLU A 72 6.50 13.81 -13.43
CA GLU A 72 5.48 13.44 -14.43
C GLU A 72 4.20 14.27 -14.25
N LYS A 73 3.70 14.40 -13.00
CA LYS A 73 2.54 15.25 -12.69
C LYS A 73 2.78 16.73 -12.97
N GLU A 74 4.01 17.21 -12.76
CA GLU A 74 4.35 18.60 -13.04
C GLU A 74 4.42 18.86 -14.54
N GLU A 75 4.97 17.92 -15.31
CA GLU A 75 4.99 17.97 -16.77
C GLU A 75 3.58 17.92 -17.35
N GLU A 76 2.71 17.02 -16.86
CA GLU A 76 1.31 16.95 -17.27
C GLU A 76 0.57 18.28 -17.00
N LYS A 77 0.80 18.89 -15.83
CA LYS A 77 0.23 20.21 -15.51
C LYS A 77 0.70 21.28 -16.49
N ARG A 78 2.00 21.33 -16.79
CA ARG A 78 2.55 22.28 -17.77
C ARG A 78 1.97 22.05 -19.16
N ALA A 79 1.83 20.79 -19.59
CA ALA A 79 1.23 20.46 -20.88
C ALA A 79 -0.25 20.90 -20.94
N ARG A 80 -1.01 20.64 -19.88
CA ARG A 80 -2.41 21.07 -19.76
C ARG A 80 -2.55 22.59 -19.76
N GLU A 81 -1.65 23.31 -19.10
CA GLU A 81 -1.63 24.76 -19.08
C GLU A 81 -1.32 25.35 -20.47
N LYS A 82 -0.35 24.77 -21.19
CA LYS A 82 -0.08 25.16 -22.59
C LYS A 82 -1.29 24.95 -23.51
N ILE A 83 -2.02 23.85 -23.35
CA ILE A 83 -3.25 23.60 -24.11
C ILE A 83 -4.31 24.65 -23.77
N ARG A 84 -4.47 24.98 -22.48
CA ARG A 84 -5.42 26.01 -22.04
C ARG A 84 -5.09 27.37 -22.66
N GLN A 85 -3.83 27.78 -22.65
CA GLN A 85 -3.39 29.04 -23.26
C GLN A 85 -3.69 29.06 -24.76
N LYS A 86 -3.37 27.98 -25.50
CA LYS A 86 -3.70 27.88 -26.93
C LYS A 86 -5.20 27.99 -27.21
N LEU A 87 -6.03 27.38 -26.36
CA LEU A 87 -7.50 27.47 -26.48
C LEU A 87 -8.00 28.89 -26.20
N GLU A 88 -7.39 29.58 -25.24
CA GLU A 88 -7.72 30.97 -24.90
C GLU A 88 -7.31 31.93 -26.02
N GLU A 89 -6.13 31.74 -26.60
CA GLU A 89 -5.64 32.48 -27.77
C GLU A 89 -6.53 32.26 -29.00
N ASP A 90 -6.87 31.01 -29.34
CA ASP A 90 -7.78 30.70 -30.46
C ASP A 90 -9.17 31.31 -30.24
N LYS A 91 -9.69 31.22 -29.01
CA LYS A 91 -10.96 31.86 -28.62
C LYS A 91 -10.87 33.38 -28.77
N ALA A 92 -9.78 34.00 -28.33
CA ALA A 92 -9.56 35.44 -28.46
C ALA A 92 -9.40 35.88 -29.92
N GLU A 93 -8.64 35.14 -30.73
CA GLU A 93 -8.46 35.40 -32.16
C GLU A 93 -9.78 35.29 -32.93
N ARG A 94 -10.59 34.25 -32.66
CA ARG A 94 -11.92 34.09 -33.25
C ARG A 94 -12.86 35.23 -32.85
N ARG A 95 -12.83 35.68 -31.59
CA ARG A 95 -13.61 36.84 -31.15
C ARG A 95 -13.14 38.13 -31.81
N ARG A 96 -11.84 38.34 -31.97
CA ARG A 96 -11.26 39.48 -32.71
C ARG A 96 -11.69 39.46 -34.18
N LYS A 97 -11.65 38.30 -34.83
CA LYS A 97 -12.07 38.12 -36.23
C LYS A 97 -13.56 38.37 -36.44
N LEU A 98 -14.37 38.11 -35.43
CA LEU A 98 -15.82 38.38 -35.42
C LEU A 98 -16.16 39.81 -34.94
N GLY A 99 -15.16 40.65 -34.63
CA GLY A 99 -15.37 42.05 -34.24
C GLY A 99 -16.01 42.25 -32.85
N LEU A 100 -15.98 41.24 -31.97
CA LEU A 100 -16.51 41.37 -30.61
C LEU A 100 -15.48 42.04 -29.67
N PRO A 101 -15.93 42.89 -28.72
CA PRO A 101 -15.05 43.52 -27.74
C PRO A 101 -14.40 42.49 -26.79
N PRO A 102 -13.23 42.80 -26.20
CA PRO A 102 -12.55 41.94 -25.23
C PRO A 102 -13.48 41.61 -24.07
N GLU A 103 -13.46 40.36 -23.58
CA GLU A 103 -14.14 40.04 -22.31
C GLU A 103 -13.17 40.31 -21.17
N ASP A 104 -13.56 41.18 -20.25
CA ASP A 104 -12.88 41.37 -18.98
C ASP A 104 -13.12 40.17 -18.06
N PRO A 105 -12.09 39.62 -17.38
CA PRO A 105 -12.25 38.51 -16.43
C PRO A 105 -13.07 38.84 -15.18
N ALA A 106 -13.50 40.09 -15.00
CA ALA A 106 -14.10 40.61 -13.76
C ALA A 106 -15.61 40.90 -13.83
N ALA A 107 -16.31 40.55 -14.90
CA ALA A 107 -17.76 40.76 -14.95
C ALA A 107 -18.54 39.69 -14.16
N PRO A 108 -19.37 40.06 -13.16
CA PRO A 108 -20.32 39.13 -12.56
C PRO A 108 -21.38 38.78 -13.60
N LYS A 109 -21.68 37.50 -13.76
CA LYS A 109 -22.78 37.02 -14.62
C LYS A 109 -24.10 37.69 -14.15
N PRO A 110 -24.90 38.32 -15.03
CA PRO A 110 -26.24 38.72 -14.66
C PRO A 110 -27.15 37.49 -14.56
N SER A 111 -27.73 37.29 -13.38
CA SER A 111 -28.90 36.46 -13.16
C SER A 111 -30.14 37.10 -13.78
N ALA A 112 -31.00 36.28 -14.40
CA ALA A 112 -32.43 36.52 -14.56
C ALA A 112 -33.21 35.29 -14.01
N PRO A 113 -34.44 35.47 -13.46
CA PRO A 113 -34.86 34.92 -12.16
C PRO A 113 -35.99 33.83 -12.29
N PRO A 114 -36.68 33.34 -11.22
CA PRO A 114 -36.75 31.91 -10.88
C PRO A 114 -38.21 31.36 -10.89
N PRO A 115 -38.58 30.38 -10.04
CA PRO A 115 -39.13 29.06 -10.39
C PRO A 115 -40.67 28.99 -10.40
N VAL A 116 -41.24 28.12 -11.25
CA VAL A 116 -42.55 27.51 -10.98
C VAL A 116 -42.41 26.00 -11.01
N GLU A 117 -42.67 25.40 -9.85
CA GLU A 117 -42.84 23.97 -9.65
C GLU A 117 -43.99 23.45 -10.53
N GLU A 118 -43.75 22.36 -11.24
CA GLU A 118 -44.68 21.24 -11.15
C GLU A 118 -43.94 19.91 -11.07
N LYS A 119 -44.03 19.39 -9.86
CA LYS A 119 -43.59 18.12 -9.37
C LYS A 119 -44.53 17.06 -9.95
N LYS A 120 -44.16 16.46 -11.09
CA LYS A 120 -44.63 15.10 -11.44
C LYS A 120 -43.44 14.18 -11.64
N ARG A 121 -43.24 13.42 -10.57
CA ARG A 121 -42.50 12.16 -10.46
C ARG A 121 -42.40 11.42 -11.80
N ALA A 122 -41.20 11.39 -12.35
CA ALA A 122 -40.69 10.25 -13.09
C ALA A 122 -39.17 10.30 -12.98
N LEU A 123 -38.61 9.48 -12.09
CA LEU A 123 -37.18 9.22 -12.01
C LEU A 123 -36.70 8.84 -13.42
N PRO A 124 -35.71 9.53 -14.02
CA PRO A 124 -34.92 8.90 -15.04
C PRO A 124 -34.10 7.85 -14.31
N VAL A 125 -34.46 6.56 -14.47
CA VAL A 125 -33.58 5.45 -14.09
C VAL A 125 -32.36 5.56 -15.00
N ARG A 126 -31.41 6.41 -14.58
CA ARG A 126 -30.08 6.47 -15.16
C ARG A 126 -29.40 5.15 -14.83
N PRO A 127 -28.68 4.51 -15.76
CA PRO A 127 -27.87 3.36 -15.40
C PRO A 127 -26.89 3.81 -14.30
N ALA A 128 -26.95 3.15 -13.14
CA ALA A 128 -26.14 3.50 -11.98
C ALA A 128 -24.66 3.59 -12.38
N THR A 129 -24.04 4.74 -12.11
CA THR A 129 -22.60 4.93 -12.24
C THR A 129 -21.86 3.91 -11.37
N LYS A 130 -20.62 3.52 -11.73
CA LYS A 130 -19.85 2.54 -10.93
C LYS A 130 -19.77 2.94 -9.44
N ALA A 131 -19.68 4.23 -9.14
CA ALA A 131 -19.66 4.75 -7.78
C ALA A 131 -20.97 4.49 -7.01
N GLU A 132 -22.13 4.67 -7.65
CA GLU A 132 -23.43 4.37 -7.03
C GLU A 132 -23.58 2.89 -6.75
N ARG A 133 -23.19 2.02 -7.69
CA ARG A 133 -23.19 0.56 -7.48
C ARG A 133 -22.28 0.17 -6.32
N MET A 134 -21.09 0.78 -6.22
CA MET A 134 -20.19 0.58 -5.09
C MET A 134 -20.83 0.98 -3.76
N ARG A 135 -21.50 2.15 -3.72
CA ARG A 135 -22.26 2.58 -2.53
C ARG A 135 -23.37 1.61 -2.16
N ASP A 136 -24.08 1.09 -3.15
CA ASP A 136 -25.18 0.16 -2.92
C ASP A 136 -24.67 -1.18 -2.38
N CYS A 137 -23.54 -1.71 -2.89
CA CYS A 137 -22.90 -2.89 -2.30
C CYS A 137 -22.51 -2.65 -0.84
N LEU A 138 -21.89 -1.51 -0.52
CA LEU A 138 -21.48 -1.17 0.84
C LEU A 138 -22.68 -0.93 1.76
N ARG A 139 -23.75 -0.31 1.26
CA ARG A 139 -25.01 -0.10 1.97
C ARG A 139 -25.67 -1.44 2.30
N ASN A 140 -25.79 -2.32 1.31
CA ASN A 140 -26.35 -3.66 1.50
C ASN A 140 -25.53 -4.46 2.52
N LEU A 141 -24.20 -4.42 2.43
CA LEU A 141 -23.30 -5.08 3.38
C LEU A 141 -23.58 -4.60 4.82
N LYS A 142 -23.68 -3.28 5.03
CA LYS A 142 -24.02 -2.70 6.33
C LYS A 142 -25.43 -3.08 6.78
N GLN A 143 -26.41 -3.04 5.87
CA GLN A 143 -27.81 -3.33 6.20
C GLN A 143 -28.08 -4.81 6.55
N GLN A 144 -27.30 -5.74 5.99
CA GLN A 144 -27.41 -7.17 6.30
C GLN A 144 -26.66 -7.56 7.59
N ASN A 145 -25.82 -6.68 8.13
CA ASN A 145 -25.04 -6.91 9.34
C ASN A 145 -25.28 -5.78 10.38
N LYS A 146 -26.51 -5.26 10.47
CA LYS A 146 -26.87 -4.13 11.34
C LYS A 146 -26.60 -4.38 12.82
N ASP A 147 -26.62 -5.64 13.25
CA ASP A 147 -26.41 -6.04 14.64
C ASP A 147 -24.93 -6.14 15.01
N ASP A 148 -24.02 -6.04 14.04
CA ASP A 148 -22.57 -6.17 14.23
C ASP A 148 -21.79 -5.11 13.43
N ASP A 149 -21.88 -3.86 13.89
CA ASP A 149 -21.13 -2.73 13.34
C ASP A 149 -19.61 -2.96 13.36
N ALA A 150 -19.10 -3.71 14.34
CA ALA A 150 -17.68 -4.04 14.43
C ALA A 150 -17.24 -4.93 13.26
N LYS A 151 -18.05 -5.92 12.89
CA LYS A 151 -17.84 -6.77 11.72
C LYS A 151 -17.94 -5.99 10.42
N VAL A 152 -18.93 -5.10 10.27
CA VAL A 152 -19.05 -4.21 9.11
C VAL A 152 -17.80 -3.32 8.95
N LYS A 153 -17.33 -2.72 10.05
CA LYS A 153 -16.14 -1.87 10.02
C LYS A 153 -14.89 -2.67 9.63
N ARG A 154 -14.72 -3.89 10.17
CA ARG A 154 -13.61 -4.80 9.79
C ARG A 154 -13.67 -5.18 8.31
N ALA A 155 -14.86 -5.41 7.76
CA ALA A 155 -15.07 -5.69 6.35
C ALA A 155 -14.61 -4.53 5.47
N PHE A 156 -15.09 -3.31 5.76
CA PHE A 156 -14.71 -2.10 5.01
C PHE A 156 -13.21 -1.82 5.11
N GLN A 157 -12.60 -2.02 6.28
CA GLN A 157 -11.16 -1.83 6.45
C GLN A 157 -10.34 -2.85 5.65
N THR A 158 -10.83 -4.09 5.56
CA THR A 158 -10.20 -5.15 4.76
C THR A 158 -10.31 -4.85 3.26
N LEU A 159 -11.49 -4.44 2.78
CA LEU A 159 -11.71 -3.98 1.41
C LEU A 159 -10.80 -2.79 1.06
N LEU A 160 -10.70 -1.80 1.97
CA LEU A 160 -9.84 -0.64 1.79
C LEU A 160 -8.36 -1.02 1.70
N THR A 161 -7.94 -2.04 2.46
CA THR A 161 -6.57 -2.56 2.41
C THR A 161 -6.27 -3.18 1.05
N TYR A 162 -7.17 -4.02 0.51
CA TYR A 162 -6.98 -4.63 -0.82
C TYR A 162 -6.86 -3.57 -1.91
N ILE A 163 -7.80 -2.62 -1.95
CA ILE A 163 -7.80 -1.54 -2.96
C ILE A 163 -6.59 -0.62 -2.78
N GLY A 164 -6.26 -0.24 -1.55
CA GLY A 164 -5.14 0.63 -1.24
C GLY A 164 -3.80 0.01 -1.61
N ASN A 165 -3.63 -1.30 -1.43
CA ASN A 165 -2.40 -2.01 -1.81
C ASN A 165 -2.22 -2.02 -3.33
N VAL A 166 -3.28 -2.33 -4.09
CA VAL A 166 -3.26 -2.29 -5.56
C VAL A 166 -3.00 -0.87 -6.08
N ALA A 167 -3.68 0.14 -5.53
CA ALA A 167 -3.54 1.52 -5.98
C ALA A 167 -2.11 2.07 -5.74
N LYS A 168 -1.47 1.66 -4.65
CA LYS A 168 -0.08 2.05 -4.32
C LYS A 168 0.92 1.31 -5.22
N ASN A 169 0.77 -0.01 -5.34
CA ASN A 169 1.72 -0.91 -5.99
C ASN A 169 0.99 -1.79 -7.05
N PRO A 170 0.60 -1.20 -8.20
CA PRO A 170 -0.18 -1.92 -9.22
C PRO A 170 0.61 -2.99 -9.96
N ASP A 171 1.94 -2.90 -10.00
CA ASP A 171 2.77 -3.89 -10.70
C ASP A 171 2.90 -5.20 -9.91
N GLU A 172 2.73 -5.14 -8.58
CA GLU A 172 2.97 -6.29 -7.72
C GLU A 172 1.78 -7.27 -7.69
N GLU A 173 1.97 -8.45 -8.27
CA GLU A 173 0.90 -9.43 -8.49
C GLU A 173 0.27 -9.94 -7.18
N LYS A 174 1.06 -10.05 -6.11
CA LYS A 174 0.57 -10.51 -4.80
C LYS A 174 -0.56 -9.64 -4.23
N PHE A 175 -0.64 -8.36 -4.64
CA PHE A 175 -1.72 -7.46 -4.24
C PHE A 175 -2.91 -7.50 -5.19
N ARG A 176 -2.71 -8.01 -6.40
CA ARG A 176 -3.74 -8.18 -7.43
C ARG A 176 -4.40 -9.57 -7.39
N LYS A 177 -3.89 -10.51 -6.60
CA LYS A 177 -4.44 -11.86 -6.41
C LYS A 177 -4.94 -12.05 -4.98
N ILE A 178 -6.21 -12.41 -4.82
CA ILE A 178 -6.86 -12.70 -3.53
C ILE A 178 -7.38 -14.13 -3.57
N ARG A 179 -7.04 -14.93 -2.55
CA ARG A 179 -7.49 -16.33 -2.44
C ARG A 179 -8.85 -16.40 -1.77
N LEU A 180 -9.84 -16.97 -2.46
CA LEU A 180 -11.21 -17.09 -1.94
C LEU A 180 -11.29 -18.11 -0.80
N THR A 181 -10.44 -19.14 -0.75
CA THR A 181 -10.43 -20.11 0.37
C THR A 181 -9.81 -19.60 1.66
N ASN A 182 -9.25 -18.39 1.67
CA ASN A 182 -8.65 -17.82 2.89
C ASN A 182 -9.73 -17.53 3.94
N ALA A 183 -9.59 -18.12 5.14
CA ALA A 183 -10.57 -18.01 6.21
C ALA A 183 -10.81 -16.55 6.65
N THR A 184 -9.76 -15.74 6.75
CA THR A 184 -9.86 -14.32 7.13
C THR A 184 -10.57 -13.50 6.06
N PHE A 185 -10.32 -13.78 4.78
CA PHE A 185 -11.04 -13.17 3.68
C PHE A 185 -12.52 -13.57 3.72
N GLN A 186 -12.83 -14.85 3.91
CA GLN A 186 -14.21 -15.35 3.96
C GLN A 186 -15.00 -14.74 5.11
N GLU A 187 -14.46 -14.74 6.32
CA GLU A 187 -15.09 -14.15 7.51
C GLU A 187 -15.41 -12.65 7.32
N ARG A 188 -14.48 -11.90 6.71
CA ARG A 188 -14.56 -10.44 6.65
C ARG A 188 -15.21 -9.88 5.39
N VAL A 189 -15.13 -10.58 4.26
CA VAL A 189 -15.55 -10.03 2.95
C VAL A 189 -16.25 -11.10 2.12
N GLY A 190 -15.71 -12.32 2.03
CA GLY A 190 -16.20 -13.37 1.13
C GLY A 190 -17.61 -13.88 1.46
N ASN A 191 -17.92 -14.04 2.74
CA ASN A 191 -19.25 -14.46 3.22
C ASN A 191 -20.23 -13.29 3.36
N LEU A 192 -19.79 -12.05 3.13
CA LEU A 192 -20.65 -10.87 3.25
C LEU A 192 -21.27 -10.51 1.91
N HIS A 193 -22.59 -10.37 1.90
CA HIS A 193 -23.32 -9.95 0.71
C HIS A 193 -22.87 -8.54 0.27
N GLY A 194 -22.47 -8.41 -0.99
CA GLY A 194 -21.89 -7.17 -1.53
C GLY A 194 -20.35 -7.07 -1.44
N GLY A 195 -19.67 -7.90 -0.65
CA GLY A 195 -18.20 -7.84 -0.51
C GLY A 195 -17.45 -8.25 -1.78
N ILE A 196 -17.82 -9.40 -2.36
CA ILE A 196 -17.24 -9.90 -3.62
C ILE A 196 -17.67 -9.01 -4.81
N GLU A 197 -18.94 -8.61 -4.85
CA GLU A 197 -19.48 -7.74 -5.91
C GLU A 197 -18.75 -6.39 -5.95
N PHE A 198 -18.47 -5.80 -4.78
CA PHE A 198 -17.70 -4.57 -4.68
C PHE A 198 -16.28 -4.74 -5.25
N LEU A 199 -15.61 -5.87 -4.97
CA LEU A 199 -14.30 -6.16 -5.57
C LEU A 199 -14.40 -6.33 -7.10
N GLN A 200 -15.46 -6.93 -7.61
CA GLN A 200 -15.70 -7.04 -9.05
C GLN A 200 -15.90 -5.67 -9.71
N LEU A 201 -16.62 -4.74 -9.05
CA LEU A 201 -16.77 -3.36 -9.52
C LEU A 201 -15.43 -2.60 -9.58
N CYS A 202 -14.48 -2.98 -8.72
CA CYS A 202 -13.11 -2.47 -8.72
C CYS A 202 -12.22 -3.10 -9.80
N GLY A 203 -12.71 -4.13 -10.51
CA GLY A 203 -12.03 -4.79 -11.62
C GLY A 203 -11.48 -6.18 -11.30
N PHE A 204 -11.71 -6.72 -10.11
CA PHE A 204 -11.30 -8.09 -9.79
C PHE A 204 -12.21 -9.11 -10.48
N GLU A 205 -11.62 -10.09 -11.16
CA GLU A 205 -12.34 -11.15 -11.86
C GLU A 205 -12.13 -12.49 -11.14
N LYS A 206 -13.14 -13.35 -11.14
CA LYS A 206 -13.00 -14.71 -10.60
C LYS A 206 -12.18 -15.54 -11.60
N LEU A 207 -11.10 -16.14 -11.12
CA LEU A 207 -10.15 -16.92 -11.91
C LEU A 207 -10.03 -18.33 -11.31
N GLU A 208 -9.67 -19.30 -12.16
CA GLU A 208 -9.45 -20.72 -11.78
C GLU A 208 -10.58 -21.31 -10.93
N GLY A 209 -11.71 -21.70 -11.56
CA GLY A 209 -12.76 -22.46 -10.87
C GLY A 209 -13.47 -21.75 -9.71
N ASN A 210 -13.34 -20.41 -9.59
CA ASN A 210 -13.76 -19.60 -8.44
C ASN A 210 -12.91 -19.82 -7.17
N GLU A 211 -11.62 -20.15 -7.30
CA GLU A 211 -10.69 -20.22 -6.18
C GLU A 211 -9.98 -18.89 -5.88
N PHE A 212 -9.84 -18.01 -6.89
CA PHE A 212 -9.15 -16.74 -6.75
C PHE A 212 -9.97 -15.57 -7.33
N LEU A 213 -9.77 -14.39 -6.75
CA LEU A 213 -10.07 -13.10 -7.38
C LEU A 213 -8.76 -12.50 -7.87
N PHE A 214 -8.72 -12.11 -9.14
CA PHE A 214 -7.53 -11.58 -9.78
C PHE A 214 -7.83 -10.30 -10.55
N LEU A 215 -6.96 -9.31 -10.41
CA LEU A 215 -7.00 -8.06 -11.18
C LEU A 215 -5.83 -8.03 -12.16
N ALA A 216 -6.14 -8.15 -13.45
CA ALA A 216 -5.13 -8.08 -14.50
C ALA A 216 -4.48 -6.68 -14.53
N ARG A 217 -3.17 -6.62 -14.84
CA ARG A 217 -2.37 -5.38 -14.76
C ARG A 217 -2.93 -4.29 -15.67
N ASP A 218 -3.30 -4.68 -16.88
CA ASP A 218 -3.92 -3.87 -17.92
C ASP A 218 -5.31 -3.37 -17.54
N LYS A 219 -6.02 -4.07 -16.64
CA LYS A 219 -7.35 -3.70 -16.15
C LYS A 219 -7.32 -2.83 -14.89
N VAL A 220 -6.13 -2.49 -14.37
CA VAL A 220 -6.00 -1.62 -13.18
C VAL A 220 -6.39 -0.19 -13.53
N ASP A 221 -7.61 0.20 -13.19
CA ASP A 221 -8.08 1.58 -13.31
C ASP A 221 -7.90 2.33 -11.98
N LYS A 222 -6.89 3.20 -11.94
CA LYS A 222 -6.59 4.02 -10.76
C LYS A 222 -7.74 4.97 -10.39
N ALA A 223 -8.50 5.48 -11.35
CA ALA A 223 -9.63 6.36 -11.05
C ALA A 223 -10.73 5.58 -10.33
N VAL A 224 -11.06 4.38 -10.82
CA VAL A 224 -12.03 3.48 -10.17
C VAL A 224 -11.57 3.07 -8.78
N LEU A 225 -10.30 2.71 -8.59
CA LEU A 225 -9.76 2.34 -7.27
C LEU A 225 -9.78 3.52 -6.28
N ASN A 226 -9.47 4.74 -6.74
CA ASN A 226 -9.56 5.94 -5.90
C ASN A 226 -11.01 6.25 -5.52
N THR A 227 -11.95 6.13 -6.45
CA THR A 227 -13.38 6.26 -6.16
C THR A 227 -13.83 5.23 -5.13
N ALA A 228 -13.49 3.95 -5.33
CA ALA A 228 -13.83 2.88 -4.40
C ALA A 228 -13.23 3.11 -3.01
N GLY A 229 -11.99 3.58 -2.93
CA GLY A 229 -11.34 3.96 -1.68
C GLY A 229 -12.04 5.13 -0.97
N ALA A 230 -12.49 6.13 -1.72
CA ALA A 230 -13.25 7.26 -1.16
C ALA A 230 -14.61 6.82 -0.60
N GLU A 231 -15.33 5.96 -1.33
CA GLU A 231 -16.63 5.42 -0.88
C GLU A 231 -16.47 4.56 0.38
N LEU A 232 -15.44 3.71 0.45
CA LEU A 232 -15.10 2.93 1.64
C LEU A 232 -14.74 3.82 2.83
N ASN A 233 -13.91 4.84 2.60
CA ASN A 233 -13.55 5.78 3.67
C ASN A 233 -14.78 6.52 4.19
N SER A 234 -15.65 6.99 3.29
CA SER A 234 -16.93 7.58 3.66
C SER A 234 -17.78 6.60 4.47
N ALA A 235 -17.85 5.33 4.07
CA ALA A 235 -18.59 4.30 4.80
C ALA A 235 -18.06 4.03 6.22
N ILE A 236 -16.75 4.19 6.44
CA ILE A 236 -16.10 4.01 7.74
C ILE A 236 -16.24 5.24 8.64
N THR A 237 -16.13 6.44 8.07
CA THR A 237 -16.09 7.70 8.85
C THR A 237 -17.45 8.35 9.01
N ASN A 238 -18.41 8.08 8.13
CA ASN A 238 -19.73 8.70 8.15
C ASN A 238 -20.74 7.83 8.92
N PRO A 239 -21.25 8.28 10.08
CA PRO A 239 -22.26 7.56 10.85
C PRO A 239 -23.55 7.31 10.05
N PHE A 240 -23.90 8.23 9.16
CA PHE A 240 -25.12 8.20 8.35
C PHE A 240 -24.95 7.48 7.01
N PHE A 241 -23.82 6.81 6.79
CA PHE A 241 -23.63 6.04 5.57
C PHE A 241 -24.71 4.96 5.44
N GLY A 242 -25.50 5.02 4.36
CA GLY A 242 -26.56 4.06 4.05
C GLY A 242 -27.95 4.36 4.63
N VAL A 243 -28.20 5.57 5.16
CA VAL A 243 -29.47 5.99 5.80
C VAL A 243 -30.49 6.59 4.81
N LEU A 244 -30.37 6.30 3.52
CA LEU A 244 -31.31 6.74 2.48
C LEU A 244 -31.82 5.55 1.67
#